data_AF-X1U120-F1
#
_entry.id   AF-X1U120-F1
#
_cell.length_a   1.000
_cell.length_b   1.000
_cell.length_c   1.000
_cell.angle_alpha   90.00
_cell.angle_beta   90.00
_cell.angle_gamma   90.00
#
_symmetry.space_group_name_H-M   'P 1'
#
loop_
_entity.id
_entity.type
_entity.pdbx_description
1 polymer ?
#
loop_
_entity_poly.entity_id
_entity_poly.type
_entity_poly.pdbx_seq_one_letter_code
_entity_poly.pdbx_strand_id
1 'polypeptide(L)'
;GFSKVDGWARLLSGNSIFIAILFFGILGFAMDILSTPFSLYDTFVIEEKYGFNKTTLKTFFLDKIKGWFLAAIIGGGLLALVVWFYEQTTNMFWIYTWILVSVFMIFMTMFYSTLIVPIFNKQTPLEEGGLRNAIQEFCKKVDFKLDNLYVIDGSKRSTKANAYFSGLGTKKRIVLFDTLIEDLTQNEILAVLAHEIGHYKKKHTRTGIIISILQTGLTLFILSLFIGNPKLSGALGSGIPSFHLGLIAFGILYSPISTIIGLGMNFFSRKNEFQADNFAKFNFNGEDLSSALKKLSVKNLSNLTPHPAFVFFHYSHPPLLKRLKRLKEKNVE
;
A
#
# COMPACT_ATOMS: atom_id res chain seq x y z
N GLY A 1 13.61 18.32 -19.26
CA GLY A 1 14.21 16.98 -19.15
C GLY A 1 15.06 16.90 -17.89
N PHE A 2 15.44 15.70 -17.46
CA PHE A 2 16.14 15.46 -16.19
C PHE A 2 17.42 16.30 -16.03
N SER A 3 18.22 16.43 -17.09
CA SER A 3 19.42 17.28 -17.11
C SER A 3 19.17 18.75 -16.71
N LYS A 4 18.04 19.35 -17.14
CA LYS A 4 17.71 20.73 -16.75
C LYS A 4 17.41 20.85 -15.24
N VAL A 5 16.69 19.87 -14.69
CA VAL A 5 16.35 19.83 -13.26
C VAL A 5 17.60 19.58 -12.41
N ASP A 6 18.48 18.69 -12.88
CA ASP A 6 19.80 18.48 -12.28
C ASP A 6 20.62 19.78 -12.25
N GLY A 7 20.65 20.51 -13.36
CA GLY A 7 21.28 21.83 -13.43
C GLY A 7 20.72 22.83 -12.41
N TRP A 8 19.39 22.94 -12.29
CA TRP A 8 18.76 23.81 -11.29
C TRP A 8 19.11 23.42 -9.85
N ALA A 9 19.11 22.13 -9.52
CA ALA A 9 19.48 21.65 -8.19
C ALA A 9 20.95 21.99 -7.86
N ARG A 10 21.84 21.86 -8.84
CA ARG A 10 23.28 22.18 -8.72
C ARG A 10 23.58 23.67 -8.59
N LEU A 11 22.72 24.54 -9.12
CA LEU A 11 22.85 25.99 -8.91
C LEU A 11 22.57 26.39 -7.45
N LEU A 12 21.76 25.61 -6.73
CA LEU A 12 21.33 25.92 -5.37
C LEU A 12 22.25 25.32 -4.30
N SER A 13 22.95 24.22 -4.59
CA SER A 13 23.86 23.58 -3.63
C SER A 13 24.96 22.80 -4.32
N GLY A 14 26.15 22.79 -3.71
CA GLY A 14 27.25 21.88 -4.08
C GLY A 14 27.22 20.54 -3.34
N ASN A 15 26.34 20.37 -2.36
CA ASN A 15 26.23 19.13 -1.58
C ASN A 15 25.33 18.13 -2.32
N SER A 16 25.88 16.97 -2.65
CA SER A 16 25.23 15.86 -3.38
C SER A 16 23.89 15.41 -2.78
N ILE A 17 23.78 15.34 -1.45
CA ILE A 17 22.56 14.95 -0.73
C ILE A 17 21.48 16.00 -0.98
N PHE A 18 21.80 17.28 -0.80
CA PHE A 18 20.87 18.36 -1.07
C PHE A 18 20.48 18.44 -2.55
N ILE A 19 21.43 18.21 -3.47
CA ILE A 19 21.15 18.16 -4.91
C ILE A 19 20.14 17.06 -5.20
N ALA A 20 20.34 15.84 -4.68
CA ALA A 20 19.42 14.73 -4.89
C ALA A 20 18.01 15.01 -4.33
N ILE A 21 17.93 15.57 -3.11
CA ILE A 21 16.66 15.95 -2.48
C ILE A 21 15.94 17.01 -3.30
N LEU A 22 16.64 18.08 -3.73
CA LEU A 22 16.07 19.13 -4.57
C LEU A 22 15.63 18.58 -5.92
N PHE A 23 16.45 17.73 -6.55
CA PHE A 23 16.14 17.12 -7.84
C PHE A 23 14.83 16.31 -7.78
N PHE A 24 14.71 15.38 -6.83
CA PHE A 24 13.49 14.59 -6.67
C PHE A 24 12.32 15.42 -6.14
N GLY A 25 12.57 16.43 -5.30
CA GLY A 25 11.55 17.37 -4.82
C GLY A 25 10.93 18.18 -5.96
N ILE A 26 11.75 18.75 -6.85
CA ILE A 26 11.29 19.51 -8.03
C ILE A 26 10.50 18.59 -8.97
N LEU A 27 11.02 17.39 -9.27
CA LEU A 27 10.32 16.44 -10.14
C LEU A 27 8.98 15.99 -9.55
N GLY A 28 8.99 15.63 -8.27
CA GLY A 28 7.76 15.24 -7.56
C GLY A 28 6.74 16.36 -7.59
N PHE A 29 7.16 17.60 -7.31
CA PHE A 29 6.26 18.74 -7.23
C PHE A 29 5.66 19.08 -8.60
N ALA A 30 6.48 19.05 -9.64
CA ALA A 30 6.01 19.18 -11.02
C ALA A 30 5.00 18.07 -11.37
N MET A 31 5.26 16.82 -10.99
CA MET A 31 4.36 15.70 -11.24
C MET A 31 3.03 15.84 -10.48
N ASP A 32 3.05 16.33 -9.24
CA ASP A 32 1.82 16.60 -8.49
C ASP A 32 0.99 17.72 -9.12
N ILE A 33 1.62 18.80 -9.61
CA ILE A 33 0.91 19.85 -10.37
C ILE A 33 0.24 19.25 -11.62
N LEU A 34 0.97 18.43 -12.38
CA LEU A 34 0.46 17.83 -13.62
C LEU A 34 -0.67 16.83 -13.36
N SER A 35 -0.61 16.08 -12.26
CA SER A 35 -1.61 15.09 -11.89
C SER A 35 -2.82 15.67 -11.15
N THR A 36 -2.67 16.83 -10.50
CA THR A 36 -3.73 17.46 -9.69
C THR A 36 -5.03 17.70 -10.46
N PRO A 37 -5.04 18.20 -11.71
CA PRO A 37 -6.27 18.33 -12.50
C PRO A 37 -7.02 17.00 -12.66
N PHE A 38 -6.29 15.90 -12.91
CA PHE A 38 -6.87 14.57 -13.05
C PHE A 38 -7.40 14.05 -11.70
N SER A 39 -6.68 14.26 -10.61
CA SER A 39 -7.15 13.91 -9.26
C SER A 39 -8.39 14.70 -8.84
N LEU A 40 -8.45 15.99 -9.19
CA LEU A 40 -9.63 16.82 -8.94
C LEU A 40 -10.83 16.32 -9.74
N TYR A 41 -10.63 15.97 -11.02
CA TYR A 41 -11.68 15.42 -11.85
C TYR A 41 -12.18 14.06 -11.32
N ASP A 42 -11.27 13.18 -10.94
CA ASP A 42 -11.60 11.88 -10.35
C ASP A 42 -12.43 12.05 -9.07
N THR A 43 -11.99 12.89 -8.13
CA THR A 43 -12.67 13.06 -6.84
C THR A 43 -13.96 13.87 -6.94
N PHE A 44 -13.95 15.03 -7.61
CA PHE A 44 -15.06 15.99 -7.57
C PHE A 44 -15.99 15.90 -8.78
N VAL A 45 -15.69 15.07 -9.78
CA VAL A 45 -16.57 14.82 -10.93
C VAL A 45 -16.97 13.36 -10.98
N ILE A 46 -16.02 12.42 -11.04
CA ILE A 46 -16.35 10.99 -11.18
C ILE A 46 -16.94 10.45 -9.88
N GLU A 47 -16.19 10.50 -8.78
CA GLU A 47 -16.64 9.97 -7.48
C GLU A 47 -17.87 10.72 -6.96
N GLU A 48 -17.98 12.03 -7.19
CA GLU A 48 -19.18 12.81 -6.87
C GLU A 48 -20.40 12.35 -7.69
N LYS A 49 -20.25 12.13 -9.00
CA LYS A 49 -21.33 11.64 -9.88
C LYS A 49 -21.90 10.30 -9.41
N TYR A 50 -21.08 9.43 -8.85
CA TYR A 50 -21.50 8.14 -8.31
C TYR A 50 -21.84 8.18 -6.80
N GLY A 51 -21.84 9.36 -6.18
CA GLY A 51 -22.22 9.57 -4.78
C GLY A 51 -21.20 9.10 -3.75
N PHE A 52 -19.97 8.78 -4.19
CA PHE A 52 -18.90 8.28 -3.34
C PHE A 52 -18.13 9.38 -2.63
N ASN A 53 -17.96 10.55 -3.25
CA ASN A 53 -17.16 11.61 -2.66
C ASN A 53 -17.86 12.22 -1.44
N LYS A 54 -17.10 12.34 -0.34
CA LYS A 54 -17.48 13.13 0.86
C LYS A 54 -16.40 14.15 1.23
N THR A 55 -15.32 14.19 0.45
CA THR A 55 -14.18 15.08 0.68
C THR A 55 -14.51 16.49 0.21
N THR A 56 -14.10 17.49 0.98
CA THR A 56 -14.17 18.91 0.57
C THR A 56 -12.87 19.35 -0.10
N LEU A 57 -12.90 20.41 -0.92
CA LEU A 57 -11.68 21.01 -1.50
C LEU A 57 -10.63 21.36 -0.41
N LYS A 58 -11.09 21.87 0.73
CA LYS A 58 -10.21 22.17 1.87
C LYS A 58 -9.52 20.91 2.37
N THR A 59 -10.27 19.82 2.60
CA THR A 59 -9.70 18.54 3.04
C THR A 59 -8.73 17.97 2.01
N PHE A 60 -9.08 18.04 0.71
CA PHE A 60 -8.26 17.56 -0.39
C PHE A 60 -6.88 18.25 -0.42
N PHE A 61 -6.83 19.59 -0.40
CA PHE A 61 -5.55 20.31 -0.44
C PHE A 61 -4.77 20.19 0.88
N LEU A 62 -5.44 20.16 2.04
CA LEU A 62 -4.77 19.92 3.32
C LEU A 62 -4.13 18.53 3.37
N ASP A 63 -4.80 17.51 2.85
CA ASP A 63 -4.24 16.15 2.79
C ASP A 63 -3.04 16.09 1.84
N LYS A 64 -3.07 16.80 0.70
CA LYS A 64 -1.89 16.96 -0.17
C LYS A 64 -0.72 17.60 0.57
N ILE A 65 -0.93 18.71 1.28
CA ILE A 65 0.12 19.40 2.04
C ILE A 65 0.72 18.49 3.13
N LYS A 66 -0.13 17.75 3.87
CA LYS A 66 0.34 16.77 4.86
C LYS A 66 1.16 15.66 4.20
N GLY A 67 0.72 15.17 3.04
CA GLY A 67 1.44 14.19 2.24
C GLY A 67 2.82 14.69 1.82
N TRP A 68 2.89 15.94 1.35
CA TRP A 68 4.14 16.62 1.00
C TRP A 68 5.11 16.71 2.18
N PHE A 69 4.62 17.11 3.35
CA PHE A 69 5.44 17.18 4.55
C PHE A 69 5.98 15.81 4.98
N LEU A 70 5.13 14.77 4.95
CA LEU A 70 5.57 13.40 5.23
C LEU A 70 6.57 12.88 4.19
N ALA A 71 6.35 13.17 2.91
CA ALA A 71 7.28 12.79 1.84
C ALA A 71 8.64 13.48 2.00
N ALA A 72 8.66 14.76 2.36
CA ALA A 72 9.90 15.50 2.60
C ALA A 72 10.68 14.94 3.80
N ILE A 73 10.00 14.69 4.93
CA ILE A 73 10.66 14.19 6.15
C ILE A 73 11.10 12.73 5.99
N ILE A 74 10.17 11.84 5.65
CA ILE A 74 10.43 10.41 5.63
C ILE A 74 11.17 10.04 4.34
N GLY A 75 10.62 10.42 3.18
CA GLY A 75 11.21 10.12 1.88
C GLY A 75 12.53 10.86 1.67
N GLY A 76 12.57 12.16 1.96
CA GLY A 76 13.81 12.96 1.87
C GLY A 76 14.88 12.49 2.86
N GLY A 77 14.49 12.15 4.10
CA GLY A 77 15.42 11.59 5.09
C GLY A 77 16.00 10.23 4.67
N LEU A 78 15.16 9.32 4.16
CA LEU A 78 15.63 8.04 3.62
C LEU A 78 16.56 8.24 2.42
N LEU A 79 16.18 9.11 1.47
CA LEU A 79 17.01 9.43 0.31
C LEU A 79 18.36 10.01 0.74
N ALA A 80 18.38 10.89 1.74
CA ALA A 80 19.61 11.47 2.28
C ALA A 80 20.57 10.38 2.79
N LEU A 81 20.05 9.43 3.57
CA LEU A 81 20.84 8.30 4.06
C LEU A 81 21.34 7.40 2.94
N VAL A 82 20.52 7.15 1.92
CA VAL A 82 20.92 6.33 0.76
C VAL A 82 22.04 7.00 -0.04
N VAL A 83 21.93 8.30 -0.32
CA VAL A 83 22.99 9.06 -0.99
C VAL A 83 24.25 9.06 -0.12
N TRP A 84 24.12 9.28 1.18
CA TRP A 84 25.24 9.24 2.10
C TRP A 84 25.96 7.88 2.11
N PHE A 85 25.21 6.76 2.18
CA PHE A 85 25.80 5.42 2.06
C PHE A 85 26.55 5.22 0.73
N TYR A 86 25.99 5.75 -0.36
CA TYR A 86 26.63 5.68 -1.67
C TYR A 86 27.96 6.42 -1.68
N GLU A 87 28.02 7.65 -1.15
CA GLU A 87 29.26 8.42 -1.07
C GLU A 87 30.34 7.77 -0.21
N GLN A 88 29.94 7.15 0.91
CA GLN A 88 30.91 6.55 1.83
C GLN A 88 31.44 5.20 1.34
N THR A 89 30.64 4.43 0.62
CA THR A 89 30.95 3.00 0.39
C THR A 89 30.96 2.59 -1.08
N THR A 90 30.43 3.43 -1.97
CA THR A 90 30.31 3.26 -3.43
C THR A 90 29.73 1.91 -3.86
N ASN A 91 30.48 0.82 -3.76
CA ASN A 91 30.08 -0.53 -4.18
C ASN A 91 29.23 -1.26 -3.14
N MET A 92 29.42 -0.97 -1.84
CA MET A 92 28.71 -1.68 -0.76
C MET A 92 27.44 -0.98 -0.28
N PHE A 93 27.10 0.17 -0.86
CA PHE A 93 25.97 1.00 -0.42
C PHE A 93 24.64 0.25 -0.47
N TRP A 94 24.51 -0.71 -1.39
CA TRP A 94 23.29 -1.48 -1.57
C TRP A 94 22.98 -2.35 -0.35
N ILE A 95 23.99 -2.85 0.37
CA ILE A 95 23.79 -3.63 1.61
C ILE A 95 23.27 -2.73 2.72
N TYR A 96 23.91 -1.58 2.94
CA TYR A 96 23.48 -0.61 3.95
C TYR A 96 22.08 -0.06 3.65
N THR A 97 21.82 0.25 2.38
CA THR A 97 20.51 0.67 1.88
C THR A 97 19.48 -0.45 2.06
N TRP A 98 19.84 -1.70 1.77
CA TRP A 98 18.95 -2.84 1.93
C TRP A 98 18.58 -3.05 3.39
N ILE A 99 19.54 -2.97 4.32
CA ILE A 99 19.28 -3.05 5.76
C ILE A 99 18.37 -1.89 6.19
N LEU A 100 18.70 -0.66 5.82
CA LEU A 100 17.90 0.53 6.16
C LEU A 100 16.45 0.38 5.67
N VAL A 101 16.24 0.06 4.40
CA VAL A 101 14.91 -0.08 3.80
C VAL A 101 14.17 -1.28 4.38
N SER A 102 14.86 -2.38 4.70
CA SER A 102 14.24 -3.55 5.33
C SER A 102 13.76 -3.25 6.75
N VAL A 103 14.59 -2.59 7.56
CA VAL A 103 14.21 -2.13 8.91
C VAL A 103 13.04 -1.15 8.82
N PHE A 104 13.13 -0.17 7.91
CA PHE A 104 12.06 0.79 7.67
C PHE A 104 10.76 0.10 7.25
N MET A 105 10.80 -0.87 6.34
CA MET A 105 9.60 -1.59 5.87
C MET A 105 8.94 -2.41 6.98
N ILE A 106 9.75 -3.09 7.81
CA ILE A 106 9.23 -3.82 9.00
C ILE A 106 8.60 -2.81 9.97
N PHE A 107 9.31 -1.72 10.26
CA PHE A 107 8.82 -0.64 11.13
C PHE A 107 7.48 -0.08 10.62
N MET A 108 7.39 0.26 9.33
CA MET A 108 6.15 0.77 8.74
C MET A 108 5.03 -0.27 8.77
N THR A 109 5.32 -1.54 8.54
CA THR A 109 4.28 -2.60 8.65
C THR A 109 3.73 -2.69 10.09
N MET A 110 4.56 -2.42 11.08
CA MET A 110 4.14 -2.42 12.49
C MET A 110 3.36 -1.16 12.88
N PHE A 111 3.81 0.00 12.42
CA PHE A 111 3.43 1.29 13.00
C PHE A 111 2.71 2.23 12.03
N TYR A 112 2.50 1.87 10.77
CA TYR A 112 1.82 2.74 9.79
C TYR A 112 0.43 3.17 10.27
N SER A 113 -0.39 2.22 10.74
CA SER A 113 -1.74 2.53 11.22
C SER A 113 -1.76 3.36 12.51
N THR A 114 -0.67 3.36 13.28
CA THR A 114 -0.57 4.09 14.56
C THR A 114 0.08 5.46 14.41
N LEU A 115 1.00 5.63 13.45
CA LEU A 115 1.78 6.86 13.28
C LEU A 115 1.31 7.70 12.09
N ILE A 116 1.01 7.06 10.96
CA ILE A 116 0.71 7.77 9.71
C ILE A 116 -0.79 7.99 9.54
N VAL A 117 -1.60 6.94 9.67
CA VAL A 117 -3.05 7.05 9.44
C VAL A 117 -3.72 8.12 10.32
N PRO A 118 -3.36 8.29 11.61
CA PRO A 118 -3.95 9.32 12.47
C PRO A 118 -3.74 10.77 12.02
N ILE A 119 -2.74 11.03 11.16
CA ILE A 119 -2.48 12.37 10.60
C ILE A 119 -3.61 12.77 9.62
N PHE A 120 -4.25 11.79 9.00
CA PHE A 120 -5.30 11.97 7.99
C PHE A 120 -6.70 11.69 8.53
N ASN A 121 -6.85 10.62 9.32
CA ASN A 121 -8.13 10.10 9.77
C ASN A 121 -8.16 9.94 11.28
N LYS A 122 -9.29 10.24 11.91
CA LYS A 122 -9.49 9.98 13.33
C LYS A 122 -9.72 8.48 13.53
N GLN A 123 -8.95 7.87 14.42
CA GLN A 123 -9.19 6.52 14.90
C GLN A 123 -9.65 6.58 16.35
N THR A 124 -10.83 6.04 16.64
CA THR A 124 -11.38 5.93 18.01
C THR A 124 -11.56 4.47 18.37
N PRO A 125 -11.36 4.06 19.64
CA PRO A 125 -11.69 2.70 20.06
C PRO A 125 -13.13 2.36 19.70
N LEU A 126 -13.40 1.12 19.29
CA LEU A 126 -14.77 0.66 19.07
C LEU A 126 -15.53 0.67 20.40
N GLU A 127 -16.71 1.27 20.41
CA GLU A 127 -17.56 1.38 21.59
C GLU A 127 -17.92 -0.01 22.15
N GLU A 128 -18.16 -0.07 23.46
CA GLU A 128 -18.68 -1.30 24.09
C GLU A 128 -20.07 -1.60 23.54
N GLY A 129 -20.33 -2.86 23.20
CA GLY A 129 -21.60 -3.28 22.62
C GLY A 129 -21.57 -4.66 22.01
N GLY A 130 -22.70 -5.06 21.41
CA GLY A 130 -22.88 -6.40 20.83
C GLY A 130 -21.82 -6.76 19.79
N LEU A 131 -21.49 -5.83 18.88
CA LEU A 131 -20.47 -6.05 17.85
C LEU A 131 -19.08 -6.27 18.47
N ARG A 132 -18.67 -5.45 19.44
CA ARG A 132 -17.37 -5.57 20.10
C ARG A 132 -17.25 -6.91 20.84
N ASN A 133 -18.29 -7.29 21.58
CA ASN A 133 -18.32 -8.56 22.30
C ASN A 133 -18.22 -9.75 21.34
N ALA A 134 -19.01 -9.74 20.26
CA ALA A 134 -18.99 -10.81 19.27
C ALA A 134 -17.62 -10.94 18.57
N ILE A 135 -16.96 -9.81 18.28
CA ILE A 135 -15.59 -9.81 17.72
C ILE A 135 -14.61 -10.42 18.72
N GLN A 136 -14.68 -10.05 19.99
CA GLN A 136 -13.82 -10.60 21.04
C GLN A 136 -14.04 -12.09 21.24
N GLU A 137 -15.28 -12.56 21.26
CA GLU A 137 -15.64 -13.98 21.35
C GLU A 137 -15.11 -14.76 20.15
N PHE A 138 -15.29 -14.23 18.93
CA PHE A 138 -14.76 -14.86 17.74
C PHE A 138 -13.23 -14.92 17.78
N CYS A 139 -12.55 -13.84 18.17
CA CYS A 139 -11.10 -13.81 18.33
C CYS A 139 -10.62 -14.86 19.35
N LYS A 140 -11.33 -15.03 20.49
CA LYS A 140 -11.04 -16.09 21.47
C LYS A 140 -11.21 -17.48 20.86
N LYS A 141 -12.31 -17.72 20.12
CA LYS A 141 -12.60 -19.01 19.46
C LYS A 141 -11.47 -19.46 18.54
N VAL A 142 -10.87 -18.53 17.79
CA VAL A 142 -9.80 -18.84 16.83
C VAL A 142 -8.39 -18.62 17.39
N ASP A 143 -8.24 -18.49 18.71
CA ASP A 143 -6.98 -18.19 19.40
C ASP A 143 -6.22 -17.03 18.73
N PHE A 144 -6.91 -15.90 18.60
CA PHE A 144 -6.37 -14.67 18.06
C PHE A 144 -6.35 -13.61 19.15
N LYS A 145 -5.15 -13.33 19.67
CA LYS A 145 -4.94 -12.21 20.60
C LYS A 145 -5.18 -10.88 19.88
N LEU A 146 -6.28 -10.22 20.25
CA LEU A 146 -6.66 -8.88 19.81
C LEU A 146 -6.29 -7.90 20.92
N ASP A 147 -5.37 -6.97 20.67
CA ASP A 147 -5.04 -5.95 21.66
C ASP A 147 -5.96 -4.75 21.56
N ASN A 148 -6.23 -4.29 20.33
CA ASN A 148 -7.01 -3.07 20.14
C ASN A 148 -7.90 -3.14 18.90
N LEU A 149 -9.13 -2.65 19.06
CA LEU A 149 -10.16 -2.57 18.02
C LEU A 149 -10.57 -1.10 17.86
N TYR A 150 -10.44 -0.56 16.66
CA TYR A 150 -10.73 0.84 16.36
C TYR A 150 -11.72 0.98 15.22
N VAL A 151 -12.43 2.12 15.24
CA VAL A 151 -13.18 2.64 14.12
C VAL A 151 -12.42 3.83 13.52
N ILE A 152 -12.35 3.87 12.20
CA ILE A 152 -11.80 5.00 11.44
C ILE A 152 -12.93 5.77 10.76
N ASP A 153 -12.84 7.10 10.76
CA ASP A 153 -13.80 8.03 10.14
C ASP A 153 -13.68 8.05 8.59
N GLY A 154 -13.81 6.88 7.96
CA GLY A 154 -13.73 6.71 6.51
C GLY A 154 -14.77 7.52 5.75
N SER A 155 -15.98 7.65 6.33
CA SER A 155 -17.10 8.44 5.82
C SER A 155 -16.75 9.90 5.54
N LYS A 156 -15.72 10.45 6.22
CA LYS A 156 -15.21 11.80 5.97
C LYS A 156 -14.69 12.00 4.54
N ARG A 157 -14.26 10.93 3.89
CA ARG A 157 -13.66 10.98 2.54
C ARG A 157 -14.50 10.28 1.51
N SER A 158 -15.06 9.13 1.87
CA SER A 158 -15.82 8.33 0.93
C SER A 158 -16.86 7.48 1.62
N THR A 159 -17.94 7.17 0.92
CA THR A 159 -18.95 6.19 1.38
C THR A 159 -18.48 4.74 1.24
N LYS A 160 -17.31 4.49 0.65
CA LYS A 160 -16.79 3.13 0.42
C LYS A 160 -16.46 2.46 1.76
N ALA A 161 -16.92 1.22 1.91
CA ALA A 161 -16.71 0.40 3.09
C ALA A 161 -15.41 -0.41 3.00
N ASN A 162 -14.68 -0.51 4.12
CA ASN A 162 -13.46 -1.31 4.22
C ASN A 162 -13.16 -1.72 5.68
N ALA A 163 -12.28 -2.70 5.85
CA ALA A 163 -11.62 -3.02 7.11
C ALA A 163 -10.19 -3.45 6.81
N TYR A 164 -9.30 -3.28 7.78
CA TYR A 164 -7.95 -3.82 7.65
C TYR A 164 -7.33 -4.19 8.98
N PHE A 165 -6.37 -5.09 8.88
CA PHE A 165 -5.48 -5.46 9.96
C PHE A 165 -4.14 -4.73 9.86
N SER A 166 -3.60 -4.30 11.01
CA SER A 166 -2.26 -3.71 11.09
C SER A 166 -1.49 -4.26 12.29
N GLY A 167 -0.16 -4.28 12.15
CA GLY A 167 0.76 -4.74 13.19
C GLY A 167 1.40 -6.10 12.88
N LEU A 168 2.43 -6.44 13.65
CA LEU A 168 3.14 -7.72 13.59
C LEU A 168 3.36 -8.27 14.99
N GLY A 169 3.44 -9.59 15.09
CA GLY A 169 3.73 -10.28 16.35
C GLY A 169 2.58 -10.13 17.34
N THR A 170 2.89 -9.66 18.55
CA THR A 170 1.90 -9.52 19.63
C THR A 170 1.08 -8.26 19.52
N LYS A 171 1.63 -7.15 19.02
CA LYS A 171 0.97 -5.83 18.92
C LYS A 171 0.08 -5.73 17.69
N LYS A 172 -1.20 -6.08 17.87
CA LYS A 172 -2.15 -6.26 16.77
C LYS A 172 -3.32 -5.29 16.85
N ARG A 173 -3.71 -4.72 15.71
CA ARG A 173 -4.82 -3.77 15.62
C ARG A 173 -5.77 -4.15 14.49
N ILE A 174 -7.07 -4.17 14.80
CA ILE A 174 -8.14 -4.23 13.80
C ILE A 174 -8.72 -2.82 13.68
N VAL A 175 -8.87 -2.35 12.44
CA VAL A 175 -9.49 -1.06 12.12
C VAL A 175 -10.67 -1.30 11.19
N LEU A 176 -11.86 -0.91 11.64
CA LEU A 176 -13.11 -0.98 10.88
C LEU A 176 -13.46 0.43 10.37
N PHE A 177 -13.88 0.56 9.12
CA PHE A 177 -14.45 1.82 8.65
C PHE A 177 -15.85 1.97 9.24
N ASP A 178 -16.21 3.18 9.64
CA ASP A 178 -17.58 3.53 10.02
C ASP A 178 -18.61 3.10 8.96
N THR A 179 -18.31 3.36 7.68
CA THR A 179 -19.14 2.94 6.54
C THR A 179 -19.35 1.43 6.46
N LEU A 180 -18.37 0.62 6.88
CA LEU A 180 -18.51 -0.84 6.93
C LEU A 180 -19.49 -1.27 8.02
N ILE A 181 -19.42 -0.61 9.18
CA ILE A 181 -20.30 -0.90 10.32
C ILE A 181 -21.75 -0.52 10.00
N GLU A 182 -21.95 0.57 9.25
CA GLU A 182 -23.26 1.01 8.79
C GLU A 182 -23.85 0.10 7.71
N ASP A 183 -23.04 -0.40 6.78
CA ASP A 183 -23.51 -1.13 5.60
C ASP A 183 -23.72 -2.64 5.82
N LEU A 184 -23.03 -3.22 6.79
CA LEU A 184 -23.01 -4.66 7.03
C LEU A 184 -23.68 -5.04 8.36
N THR A 185 -24.33 -6.19 8.37
CA THR A 185 -24.82 -6.81 9.60
C THR A 185 -23.66 -7.30 10.47
N GLN A 186 -23.91 -7.50 11.77
CA GLN A 186 -22.90 -8.01 12.69
C GLN A 186 -22.23 -9.32 12.19
N ASN A 187 -23.01 -10.26 11.65
CA ASN A 187 -22.47 -11.53 11.14
C ASN A 187 -21.62 -11.32 9.88
N GLU A 188 -22.02 -10.42 8.99
CA GLU A 188 -21.22 -10.08 7.80
C GLU A 188 -19.89 -9.42 8.18
N ILE A 189 -19.88 -8.54 9.19
CA ILE A 189 -18.65 -7.94 9.72
C ILE A 189 -17.73 -9.01 10.32
N LEU A 190 -18.29 -9.93 11.11
CA LEU A 190 -17.53 -11.05 11.69
C LEU A 190 -16.95 -11.97 10.60
N ALA A 191 -17.69 -12.20 9.51
CA ALA A 191 -17.21 -12.98 8.38
C ALA A 191 -16.05 -12.30 7.62
N VAL A 192 -16.13 -10.97 7.43
CA VAL A 192 -15.02 -10.16 6.88
C VAL A 192 -13.82 -10.21 7.82
N LEU A 193 -14.02 -10.08 9.13
CA LEU A 193 -12.94 -10.20 10.11
C LEU A 193 -12.33 -11.60 10.16
N ALA A 194 -13.13 -12.65 9.96
CA ALA A 194 -12.63 -14.00 9.82
C ALA A 194 -11.71 -14.13 8.60
N HIS A 195 -12.05 -13.49 7.48
CA HIS A 195 -11.18 -13.43 6.30
C HIS A 195 -9.85 -12.71 6.62
N GLU A 196 -9.91 -11.53 7.26
CA GLU A 196 -8.71 -10.77 7.68
C GLU A 196 -7.81 -11.57 8.65
N ILE A 197 -8.41 -12.26 9.63
CA ILE A 197 -7.69 -13.15 10.55
C ILE A 197 -7.10 -14.36 9.81
N GLY A 198 -7.76 -14.81 8.75
CA GLY A 198 -7.25 -15.83 7.84
C GLY A 198 -5.90 -15.44 7.22
N HIS A 199 -5.73 -14.18 6.79
CA HIS A 199 -4.44 -13.68 6.31
C HIS A 199 -3.34 -13.79 7.35
N TYR A 200 -3.67 -13.47 8.60
CA TYR A 200 -2.73 -13.59 9.71
C TYR A 200 -2.37 -15.05 10.01
N LYS A 201 -3.38 -15.94 10.15
CA LYS A 201 -3.16 -17.36 10.51
C LYS A 201 -2.39 -18.10 9.42
N LYS A 202 -2.57 -17.74 8.16
CA LYS A 202 -1.79 -18.26 7.02
C LYS A 202 -0.46 -17.54 6.78
N LYS A 203 -0.09 -16.58 7.65
CA LYS A 203 1.18 -15.84 7.62
C LYS A 203 1.40 -15.04 6.33
N HIS A 204 0.33 -14.63 5.63
CA HIS A 204 0.43 -13.94 4.34
C HIS A 204 1.26 -12.66 4.44
N THR A 205 1.02 -11.83 5.46
CA THR A 205 1.79 -10.59 5.70
C THR A 205 3.27 -10.88 5.94
N ARG A 206 3.59 -11.88 6.78
CA ARG A 206 4.99 -12.26 7.06
C ARG A 206 5.69 -12.75 5.79
N THR A 207 5.05 -13.62 5.02
CA THR A 207 5.61 -14.12 3.76
C THR A 207 5.78 -12.99 2.74
N GLY A 208 4.81 -12.08 2.65
CA GLY A 208 4.88 -10.89 1.79
C GLY A 208 6.05 -9.98 2.14
N ILE A 209 6.30 -9.73 3.44
CA ILE A 209 7.47 -8.95 3.89
C ILE A 209 8.77 -9.64 3.50
N ILE A 210 8.90 -10.95 3.76
CA ILE A 210 10.14 -11.69 3.43
C ILE A 210 10.42 -11.63 1.93
N ILE A 211 9.42 -11.88 1.09
CA ILE A 211 9.54 -11.78 -0.37
C ILE A 211 9.94 -10.36 -0.77
N SER A 212 9.32 -9.34 -0.18
CA SER A 212 9.62 -7.93 -0.48
C SER A 212 11.05 -7.54 -0.07
N ILE A 213 11.54 -8.03 1.08
CA ILE A 213 12.93 -7.81 1.53
C ILE A 213 13.91 -8.41 0.54
N LEU A 214 13.69 -9.67 0.14
CA LEU A 214 14.57 -10.37 -0.81
C LEU A 214 14.55 -9.70 -2.19
N GLN A 215 13.37 -9.35 -2.69
CA GLN A 215 13.21 -8.64 -3.96
C GLN A 215 13.92 -7.27 -3.92
N THR A 216 13.77 -6.53 -2.82
CA THR A 216 14.41 -5.22 -2.65
C THR A 216 15.93 -5.37 -2.62
N GLY A 217 16.46 -6.37 -1.90
CA GLY A 217 17.89 -6.68 -1.88
C GLY A 217 18.43 -7.01 -3.26
N LEU A 218 17.74 -7.88 -4.01
CA LEU A 218 18.11 -8.21 -5.40
C LEU A 218 18.09 -6.97 -6.30
N THR A 219 17.06 -6.12 -6.17
CA THR A 219 16.93 -4.90 -6.98
C THR A 219 18.03 -3.90 -6.68
N LEU A 220 18.37 -3.69 -5.41
CA LEU A 220 19.47 -2.82 -4.98
C LEU A 220 20.83 -3.38 -5.39
N PHE A 221 21.01 -4.70 -5.34
CA PHE A 221 22.21 -5.36 -5.86
C PHE A 221 22.36 -5.09 -7.35
N ILE A 222 21.32 -5.33 -8.16
CA ILE A 222 21.35 -5.03 -9.61
C ILE A 222 21.63 -3.54 -9.83
N LEU A 223 20.97 -2.64 -9.10
CA LEU A 223 21.24 -1.20 -9.16
C LEU A 223 22.72 -0.89 -8.94
N SER A 224 23.35 -1.52 -7.94
CA SER A 224 24.76 -1.29 -7.62
C SER A 224 25.72 -1.60 -8.77
N LEU A 225 25.36 -2.55 -9.64
CA LEU A 225 26.15 -2.89 -10.83
C LEU A 225 26.14 -1.79 -11.90
N PHE A 226 25.08 -0.98 -11.94
CA PHE A 226 24.87 0.00 -13.01
C PHE A 226 24.97 1.46 -12.56
N ILE A 227 24.70 1.76 -11.29
CA ILE A 227 24.51 3.13 -10.79
C ILE A 227 25.72 4.04 -11.02
N GLY A 228 26.94 3.49 -10.98
CA GLY A 228 28.19 4.23 -11.23
C GLY A 228 28.51 4.44 -12.71
N ASN A 229 27.72 3.90 -13.64
CA ASN A 229 27.99 3.99 -15.07
C ASN A 229 27.64 5.39 -15.63
N PRO A 230 28.62 6.18 -16.11
CA PRO A 230 28.37 7.51 -16.68
C PRO A 230 27.35 7.53 -17.82
N LYS A 231 27.24 6.42 -18.58
CA LYS A 231 26.29 6.29 -19.69
C LYS A 231 24.84 6.41 -19.25
N LEU A 232 24.51 6.05 -18.00
CA LEU A 232 23.15 6.22 -17.47
C LEU A 232 22.77 7.70 -17.36
N SER A 233 23.66 8.52 -16.79
CA SER A 233 23.45 9.97 -16.70
C SER A 233 23.48 10.62 -18.09
N GLY A 234 24.39 10.16 -18.95
CA GLY A 234 24.49 10.60 -20.34
C GLY A 234 23.23 10.34 -21.16
N ALA A 235 22.59 9.18 -20.99
CA ALA A 235 21.32 8.85 -21.64
C ALA A 235 20.16 9.78 -21.23
N LEU A 236 20.25 10.39 -20.04
CA LEU A 236 19.30 11.40 -19.56
C LEU A 236 19.70 12.85 -19.93
N GLY A 237 20.76 12.99 -20.73
CA GLY A 237 21.24 14.27 -21.25
C GLY A 237 22.13 15.07 -20.31
N SER A 238 22.66 14.47 -19.23
CA SER A 238 23.64 15.13 -18.35
C SER A 238 25.05 14.64 -18.65
N GLY A 239 25.98 15.58 -18.82
CA GLY A 239 27.41 15.28 -18.96
C GLY A 239 28.10 14.96 -17.62
N ILE A 240 27.43 15.21 -16.49
CA ILE A 240 27.97 14.99 -15.14
C ILE A 240 27.31 13.73 -14.55
N PRO A 241 28.09 12.65 -14.32
CA PRO A 241 27.57 11.46 -13.66
C PRO A 241 27.02 11.79 -12.27
N SER A 242 25.79 11.36 -12.01
CA SER A 242 25.09 11.69 -10.76
C SER A 242 24.29 10.51 -10.26
N PHE A 243 24.32 10.28 -8.94
CA PHE A 243 23.58 9.18 -8.32
C PHE A 243 22.06 9.25 -8.57
N HIS A 244 21.43 10.41 -8.39
CA HIS A 244 19.98 10.59 -8.62
C HIS A 244 19.57 10.41 -10.09
N LEU A 245 20.41 10.80 -11.04
CA LEU A 245 20.18 10.53 -12.46
C LEU A 245 20.31 9.04 -12.78
N GLY A 246 21.32 8.38 -12.20
CA GLY A 246 21.46 6.93 -12.29
C GLY A 246 20.24 6.19 -11.72
N LEU A 247 19.67 6.66 -10.61
CA LEU A 247 18.43 6.10 -10.04
C LEU A 247 17.24 6.23 -10.99
N ILE A 248 17.04 7.40 -11.62
CA ILE A 248 15.97 7.58 -12.62
C ILE A 248 16.18 6.65 -13.81
N ALA A 249 17.39 6.62 -14.37
CA ALA A 249 17.70 5.77 -15.52
C ALA A 249 17.46 4.29 -15.20
N PHE A 250 17.93 3.85 -14.02
CA PHE A 250 17.67 2.50 -13.53
C PHE A 250 16.18 2.22 -13.38
N GLY A 251 15.40 3.13 -12.79
CA GLY A 251 13.95 2.96 -12.64
C GLY A 251 13.23 2.73 -13.97
N ILE A 252 13.61 3.49 -15.01
CA ILE A 252 13.07 3.32 -16.36
C ILE A 252 13.41 1.94 -16.93
N LEU A 253 14.69 1.55 -16.84
CA LEU A 253 15.18 0.25 -17.35
C LEU A 253 14.65 -0.95 -16.56
N TYR A 254 14.40 -0.78 -15.26
CA TYR A 254 13.87 -1.81 -14.37
C TYR A 254 12.36 -2.00 -14.54
N SER A 255 11.63 -1.05 -15.15
CA SER A 255 10.18 -1.09 -15.28
C SER A 255 9.61 -2.38 -15.92
N PRO A 256 10.19 -2.97 -16.99
CA PRO A 256 9.66 -4.22 -17.56
C PRO A 256 9.88 -5.41 -16.62
N ILE A 257 11.03 -5.46 -15.94
CA ILE A 257 11.35 -6.49 -14.95
C ILE A 257 10.36 -6.41 -13.78
N SER A 258 10.11 -5.19 -13.28
CA SER A 258 9.14 -4.95 -12.21
C SER A 258 7.73 -5.40 -12.58
N THR A 259 7.34 -5.23 -13.85
CA THR A 259 6.04 -5.67 -14.37
C THR A 259 5.91 -7.19 -14.31
N ILE A 260 6.93 -7.93 -14.76
CA ILE A 260 6.95 -9.40 -14.72
C ILE A 260 6.89 -9.91 -13.28
N ILE A 261 7.70 -9.33 -12.37
CA ILE A 261 7.65 -9.67 -10.95
C ILE A 261 6.26 -9.39 -10.37
N GLY A 262 5.66 -8.25 -10.73
CA GLY A 262 4.31 -7.85 -10.34
C GLY A 262 3.24 -8.89 -10.73
N LEU A 263 3.35 -9.52 -11.90
CA LEU A 263 2.45 -10.61 -12.31
C LEU A 263 2.52 -11.81 -11.35
N GLY A 264 3.74 -12.21 -10.96
CA GLY A 264 3.96 -13.27 -9.98
C GLY A 264 3.37 -12.92 -8.61
N MET A 265 3.58 -11.68 -8.17
CA MET A 265 3.01 -11.17 -6.91
C MET A 265 1.49 -11.12 -6.93
N ASN A 266 0.88 -10.70 -8.04
CA ASN A 266 -0.58 -10.72 -8.21
C ASN A 266 -1.13 -12.15 -8.16
N PHE A 267 -0.44 -13.12 -8.74
CA PHE A 267 -0.83 -14.54 -8.62
C PHE A 267 -0.77 -15.03 -7.17
N PHE A 268 0.32 -14.72 -6.46
CA PHE A 268 0.46 -15.08 -5.05
C PHE A 268 -0.61 -14.42 -4.17
N SER A 269 -0.90 -13.13 -4.40
CA SER A 269 -1.96 -12.38 -3.71
C SER A 269 -3.33 -13.05 -3.92
N ARG A 270 -3.69 -13.39 -5.16
CA ARG A 270 -4.96 -14.08 -5.45
C ARG A 270 -5.07 -15.45 -4.77
N LYS A 271 -3.96 -16.18 -4.63
CA LYS A 271 -3.94 -17.45 -3.89
C LYS A 271 -4.20 -17.22 -2.40
N ASN A 272 -3.59 -16.20 -1.81
CA ASN A 272 -3.79 -15.81 -0.41
C ASN A 272 -5.25 -15.45 -0.11
N GLU A 273 -5.91 -14.71 -1.01
CA GLU A 273 -7.34 -14.40 -0.89
C GLU A 273 -8.21 -15.66 -0.77
N PHE A 274 -7.97 -16.66 -1.62
CA PHE A 274 -8.73 -17.92 -1.53
C PHE A 274 -8.44 -18.70 -0.24
N GLN A 275 -7.21 -18.63 0.29
CA GLN A 275 -6.89 -19.25 1.56
C GLN A 275 -7.56 -18.56 2.74
N ALA A 276 -7.69 -17.23 2.68
CA ALA A 276 -8.40 -16.43 3.67
C ALA A 276 -9.93 -16.64 3.60
N ASP A 277 -10.50 -16.71 2.39
CA ASP A 277 -11.91 -17.08 2.16
C ASP A 277 -12.23 -18.45 2.74
N ASN A 278 -11.37 -19.44 2.49
CA ASN A 278 -11.52 -20.78 3.06
C ASN A 278 -11.43 -20.73 4.59
N PHE A 279 -10.48 -19.98 5.16
CA PHE A 279 -10.39 -19.84 6.61
C PHE A 279 -11.68 -19.26 7.21
N ALA A 280 -12.24 -18.21 6.62
CA ALA A 280 -13.50 -17.61 7.06
C ALA A 280 -14.68 -18.57 6.95
N LYS A 281 -14.76 -19.31 5.84
CA LYS A 281 -15.78 -20.35 5.62
C LYS A 281 -15.76 -21.42 6.70
N PHE A 282 -14.58 -21.89 7.10
CA PHE A 282 -14.45 -22.98 8.08
C PHE A 282 -14.56 -22.53 9.54
N ASN A 283 -14.10 -21.33 9.87
CA ASN A 283 -14.04 -20.88 11.27
C ASN A 283 -15.24 -20.03 11.69
N PHE A 284 -15.96 -19.46 10.72
CA PHE A 284 -17.14 -18.62 10.94
C PHE A 284 -18.33 -19.08 10.08
N ASN A 285 -18.51 -18.50 8.88
CA ASN A 285 -19.64 -18.78 8.00
C ASN A 285 -19.33 -18.29 6.56
N GLY A 286 -19.45 -19.18 5.57
CA GLY A 286 -19.19 -18.86 4.17
C GLY A 286 -20.33 -18.12 3.45
N GLU A 287 -21.58 -18.28 3.89
CA GLU A 287 -22.73 -17.56 3.36
C GLU A 287 -22.74 -16.10 3.82
N ASP A 288 -22.41 -15.84 5.09
CA ASP A 288 -22.26 -14.47 5.59
C ASP A 288 -21.12 -13.73 4.87
N LEU A 289 -19.97 -14.40 4.64
CA LEU A 289 -18.90 -13.83 3.83
C LEU A 289 -19.36 -13.58 2.39
N SER A 290 -20.09 -14.51 1.79
CA SER A 290 -20.64 -14.36 0.44
C SER A 290 -21.61 -13.18 0.35
N SER A 291 -22.43 -12.97 1.38
CA SER A 291 -23.35 -11.83 1.48
C SER A 291 -22.58 -10.52 1.61
N ALA A 292 -21.59 -10.47 2.52
CA ALA A 292 -20.74 -9.31 2.73
C ALA A 292 -20.02 -8.90 1.43
N LEU A 293 -19.40 -9.86 0.72
CA LEU A 293 -18.68 -9.59 -0.53
C LEU A 293 -19.60 -9.05 -1.64
N LYS A 294 -20.84 -9.52 -1.71
CA LYS A 294 -21.85 -8.98 -2.65
C LYS A 294 -22.21 -7.55 -2.28
N LYS A 295 -22.52 -7.28 -1.02
CA LYS A 295 -22.84 -5.92 -0.54
C LYS A 295 -21.70 -4.94 -0.79
N LEU A 296 -20.47 -5.32 -0.45
CA LEU A 296 -19.27 -4.52 -0.71
C LEU A 296 -19.09 -4.25 -2.21
N SER A 297 -19.34 -5.25 -3.06
CA SER A 297 -19.22 -5.09 -4.51
C SER A 297 -20.28 -4.14 -5.08
N VAL A 298 -21.52 -4.20 -4.57
CA VAL A 298 -22.60 -3.28 -4.93
C VAL A 298 -22.27 -1.86 -4.45
N LYS A 299 -21.87 -1.71 -3.18
CA LYS A 299 -21.51 -0.42 -2.58
C LYS A 299 -20.30 0.23 -3.23
N ASN A 300 -19.36 -0.55 -3.76
CA ASN A 300 -18.18 -0.03 -4.45
C ASN A 300 -18.35 0.03 -5.99
N LEU A 301 -19.53 -0.30 -6.53
CA LEU A 301 -19.78 -0.43 -7.98
C LEU A 301 -18.69 -1.23 -8.72
N SER A 302 -18.29 -2.35 -8.13
CA SER A 302 -17.19 -3.17 -8.64
C SER A 302 -17.54 -3.85 -9.97
N ASN A 303 -16.56 -3.96 -10.88
CA ASN A 303 -16.74 -4.69 -12.13
C ASN A 303 -16.90 -6.21 -11.86
N LEU A 304 -18.09 -6.74 -12.16
CA LEU A 304 -18.46 -8.14 -11.89
C LEU A 304 -17.96 -9.13 -12.96
N THR A 305 -17.72 -8.65 -14.19
CA THR A 305 -17.31 -9.47 -15.34
C THR A 305 -16.06 -8.89 -16.02
N PRO A 306 -14.95 -8.72 -15.28
CA PRO A 306 -13.72 -8.18 -15.86
C PRO A 306 -13.11 -9.17 -16.85
N HIS A 307 -12.52 -8.64 -17.92
CA HIS A 307 -11.85 -9.45 -18.93
C HIS A 307 -10.68 -10.24 -18.32
N PRO A 308 -10.50 -11.55 -18.65
CA PRO A 308 -9.46 -12.39 -18.03
C PRO A 308 -8.03 -11.82 -18.15
N ALA A 309 -7.69 -11.19 -19.27
CA ALA A 309 -6.39 -10.54 -19.44
C ALA A 309 -6.21 -9.39 -18.44
N PHE A 310 -7.24 -8.56 -18.25
CA PHE A 310 -7.18 -7.45 -17.29
C PHE A 310 -7.00 -7.97 -15.86
N VAL A 311 -7.69 -9.06 -15.51
CA VAL A 311 -7.51 -9.74 -14.22
C VAL A 311 -6.09 -10.28 -14.06
N PHE A 312 -5.51 -10.88 -15.11
CA PHE A 312 -4.15 -11.41 -15.06
C PHE A 312 -3.12 -10.32 -14.78
N PHE A 313 -3.18 -9.20 -15.51
CA PHE A 313 -2.22 -8.11 -15.41
C PHE A 313 -2.40 -7.26 -14.16
N HIS A 314 -3.63 -6.93 -13.76
CA HIS A 314 -3.87 -5.86 -12.79
C HIS A 314 -4.46 -6.31 -11.45
N TYR A 315 -5.16 -7.44 -11.38
CA TYR A 315 -5.93 -7.78 -10.17
C TYR A 315 -5.07 -8.53 -9.16
N SER A 316 -4.89 -7.93 -7.98
CA SER A 316 -4.34 -8.60 -6.79
C SER A 316 -5.37 -9.49 -6.08
N HIS A 317 -6.67 -9.27 -6.33
CA HIS A 317 -7.77 -10.05 -5.77
C HIS A 317 -8.53 -10.83 -6.85
N PRO A 318 -8.99 -12.07 -6.60
CA PRO A 318 -9.82 -12.77 -7.56
C PRO A 318 -11.16 -12.04 -7.79
N PRO A 319 -11.72 -12.08 -9.02
CA PRO A 319 -13.05 -11.54 -9.28
C PRO A 319 -14.11 -12.14 -8.35
N LEU A 320 -15.11 -11.33 -7.96
CA LEU A 320 -16.17 -11.71 -7.01
C LEU A 320 -16.79 -13.07 -7.34
N LEU A 321 -17.19 -13.28 -8.60
CA LEU A 321 -17.84 -14.52 -9.04
C LEU A 321 -16.97 -15.77 -8.77
N LYS A 322 -15.65 -15.66 -8.90
CA LYS A 322 -14.73 -16.77 -8.61
C LYS A 322 -14.66 -17.05 -7.10
N ARG A 323 -14.67 -16.02 -6.26
CA ARG A 323 -14.70 -16.16 -4.80
C ARG A 323 -16.01 -16.80 -4.34
N LEU A 324 -17.15 -16.28 -4.81
CA LEU A 324 -18.47 -16.81 -4.49
C LEU A 324 -18.65 -18.28 -4.93
N LYS A 325 -18.13 -18.65 -6.10
CA LYS A 325 -18.19 -20.05 -6.56
C LYS A 325 -17.46 -20.99 -5.58
N ARG A 326 -16.24 -20.63 -5.15
CA ARG A 326 -15.46 -21.44 -4.20
C ARG A 326 -16.05 -21.47 -2.80
N LEU A 327 -16.65 -20.36 -2.35
CA LEU A 327 -17.37 -20.35 -1.07
C LEU A 327 -18.54 -21.33 -1.07
N LYS A 328 -19.24 -21.49 -2.21
CA LYS A 328 -20.36 -22.42 -2.40
C LYS A 328 -19.97 -23.88 -2.64
N GLU A 329 -18.77 -24.15 -3.16
CA GLU A 329 -18.31 -25.52 -3.42
C GLU A 329 -18.32 -26.32 -2.10
N LYS A 330 -19.08 -27.42 -2.03
CA LYS A 330 -18.95 -28.40 -0.92
C LYS A 330 -17.58 -29.06 -1.07
N ASN A 331 -16.87 -29.21 0.04
CA ASN A 331 -15.45 -29.54 0.08
C ASN A 331 -15.08 -30.72 -0.85
N VAL A 332 -13.94 -30.59 -1.52
CA VAL A 332 -13.07 -31.73 -1.81
C VAL A 332 -12.00 -31.67 -0.72
N GLU A 333 -11.92 -32.73 0.09
CA GLU A 333 -10.92 -32.88 1.16
C GLU A 333 -9.48 -32.77 0.67
#